data_AF-A0A497C271-F1
#
_entry.id   AF-A0A497C271-F1
#
_cell.length_a   1.000
_cell.length_b   1.000
_cell.length_c   1.000
_cell.angle_alpha   90.00
_cell.angle_beta   90.00
_cell.angle_gamma   90.00
#
_symmetry.space_group_name_H-M   'P 1'
#
loop_
_entity.id
_entity.type
_entity.pdbx_description
1 polymer ?
#
loop_
_entity_poly.entity_id
_entity_poly.type
_entity_poly.pdbx_seq_one_letter_code
_entity_poly.pdbx_strand_id
1 'polypeptide(L)'
;MAAMERLHQSVGSDGLEIPPAILHRYGLEHGTTAILELGVNEIRILPAILEQEAVENLALRYLLTRLGDAVTVKAKKVDDNWHVSVYGSGSVEPSGKLVYSSTGILISDHSTSVKEMQQRAMMPATGNIDEAVGDTL
;
A
#
# COMPACT_ATOMS: atom_id res chain seq x y z
N MET A 1 26.72 -5.50 7.65
CA MET A 1 26.52 -4.87 8.97
C MET A 1 26.42 -3.37 8.75
N ALA A 2 25.27 -2.75 9.03
CA ALA A 2 25.15 -1.29 8.93
C ALA A 2 25.93 -0.65 10.11
N ALA A 3 26.72 0.38 9.83
CA ALA A 3 27.44 1.12 10.86
C ALA A 3 26.46 1.91 11.74
N MET A 4 26.64 1.86 13.05
CA MET A 4 25.81 2.59 14.00
C MET A 4 26.32 4.03 14.14
N GLU A 5 25.53 5.00 13.70
CA GLU A 5 25.85 6.43 13.86
C GLU A 5 25.35 6.93 15.22
N ARG A 6 26.17 7.73 15.91
CA ARG A 6 25.81 8.35 17.19
C ARG A 6 25.73 9.85 17.01
N LEU A 7 24.55 10.40 17.26
CA LEU A 7 24.31 11.84 17.28
C LEU A 7 24.12 12.27 18.73
N HIS A 8 24.85 13.30 19.14
CA HIS A 8 24.71 13.88 20.48
C HIS A 8 23.93 15.18 20.34
N GLN A 9 22.74 15.23 20.95
CA GLN A 9 21.90 16.43 21.03
C GLN A 9 21.40 16.63 22.45
N SER A 10 21.20 17.88 22.83
CA SER A 10 20.52 18.24 24.08
C SER A 10 19.01 18.21 23.87
N VAL A 11 18.27 17.76 24.88
CA VAL A 11 16.80 17.79 24.86
C VAL A 11 16.33 19.21 25.18
N GLY A 12 15.60 19.83 24.25
CA GLY A 12 15.04 21.17 24.41
C GLY A 12 13.70 21.18 25.15
N SER A 13 13.10 22.37 25.26
CA SER A 13 11.74 22.55 25.82
C SER A 13 10.67 21.77 25.06
N ASP A 14 10.86 21.60 23.77
CA ASP A 14 9.93 20.92 22.85
C ASP A 14 10.30 19.44 22.64
N GLY A 15 11.33 18.96 23.35
CA GLY A 15 11.80 17.58 23.32
C GLY A 15 13.06 17.38 22.50
N LEU A 16 13.24 16.14 22.01
CA LEU A 16 14.35 15.74 21.15
C LEU A 16 13.93 15.83 19.69
N GLU A 17 14.56 16.72 18.94
CA GLU A 17 14.30 16.87 17.50
C GLU A 17 15.28 16.03 16.68
N ILE A 18 14.75 15.31 15.69
CA ILE A 18 15.58 14.56 14.75
C ILE A 18 15.57 15.30 13.42
N PRO A 19 16.73 15.79 12.95
CA PRO A 19 16.82 16.48 11.68
C PRO A 19 16.20 15.65 10.53
N PRO A 20 15.36 16.25 9.67
CA PRO A 20 14.73 15.53 8.56
C PRO A 20 15.72 14.83 7.63
N ALA A 21 16.93 15.38 7.47
CA ALA A 21 17.99 14.76 6.69
C ALA A 21 18.44 13.40 7.26
N ILE A 22 18.41 13.23 8.58
CA ILE A 22 18.72 11.96 9.24
C ILE A 22 17.58 10.98 9.01
N LEU A 23 16.33 11.39 9.23
CA LEU A 23 15.16 10.56 8.98
C LEU A 23 15.13 10.04 7.53
N HIS A 24 15.36 10.93 6.56
CA HIS A 24 15.35 10.58 5.14
C HIS A 24 16.43 9.54 4.78
N ARG A 25 17.64 9.67 5.34
CA ARG A 25 18.72 8.68 5.17
C ARG A 25 18.36 7.29 5.69
N TYR A 26 17.46 7.20 6.68
CA TYR A 26 16.96 5.94 7.22
C TYR A 26 15.58 5.56 6.63
N GLY A 27 15.16 6.18 5.52
CA GLY A 27 13.95 5.82 4.78
C GLY A 27 12.64 6.36 5.39
N LEU A 28 12.72 7.30 6.32
CA LEU A 28 11.57 7.99 6.91
C LEU A 28 11.37 9.33 6.21
N GLU A 29 10.37 9.39 5.33
CA GLU A 29 10.00 10.60 4.61
C GLU A 29 8.90 11.40 5.33
N HIS A 30 8.73 12.66 4.96
CA HIS A 30 7.62 13.47 5.47
C HIS A 30 6.27 12.77 5.20
N GLY A 31 5.44 12.69 6.24
CA GLY A 31 4.14 12.03 6.16
C GLY A 31 4.16 10.51 6.34
N THR A 32 5.34 9.90 6.52
CA THR A 32 5.44 8.47 6.88
C THR A 32 5.20 8.26 8.37
N THR A 33 4.53 7.17 8.72
CA THR A 33 4.35 6.76 10.11
C THR A 33 5.58 6.00 10.58
N ALA A 34 6.11 6.37 11.73
CA ALA A 34 7.19 5.65 12.40
C ALA A 34 6.66 4.99 13.68
N ILE A 35 7.24 3.85 14.04
CA ILE A 35 7.04 3.21 15.34
C ILE A 35 8.09 3.78 16.29
N LEU A 36 7.64 4.27 17.44
CA LEU A 36 8.51 4.62 18.57
C LEU A 36 8.44 3.50 19.60
N GLU A 37 9.54 2.79 19.78
CA GLU A 37 9.71 1.85 20.89
C GLU A 37 10.37 2.59 22.07
N LEU A 38 9.71 2.59 23.23
CA LEU A 38 10.19 3.25 24.44
C LEU A 38 10.68 2.19 25.43
N GLY A 39 11.99 2.16 25.67
CA GLY A 39 12.64 1.29 26.66
C GLY A 39 13.15 2.07 27.87
N VAL A 40 13.63 1.35 28.88
CA VAL A 40 14.17 1.94 30.12
C VAL A 40 15.38 2.84 29.86
N ASN A 41 16.19 2.53 28.84
CA ASN A 41 17.44 3.23 28.53
C ASN A 41 17.56 3.69 27.08
N GLU A 42 16.54 3.46 26.24
CA GLU A 42 16.61 3.79 24.82
C GLU A 42 15.25 4.14 24.24
N ILE A 43 15.26 4.97 23.20
CA ILE A 43 14.13 5.22 22.32
C ILE A 43 14.57 4.74 20.94
N ARG A 44 13.81 3.82 20.34
CA ARG A 44 14.07 3.34 18.98
C ARG A 44 12.99 3.85 18.06
N ILE A 45 13.41 4.33 16.90
CA ILE A 45 12.50 4.84 15.87
C ILE A 45 12.68 3.93 14.67
N LEU A 46 11.61 3.22 14.33
CA LEU A 46 11.58 2.23 13.27
C LEU A 46 10.57 2.68 12.21
N PRO A 47 10.78 2.36 10.92
CA PRO A 47 9.71 2.45 9.95
C PRO A 47 8.51 1.63 10.41
N ALA A 48 7.30 2.18 10.32
CA ALA A 48 6.11 1.37 10.53
C ALA A 48 6.02 0.36 9.36
N ILE A 49 6.28 -0.91 9.65
CA ILE A 49 5.89 -1.98 8.74
C ILE A 49 4.37 -1.95 8.74
N LEU A 50 3.78 -1.69 7.58
CA LEU A 50 2.33 -1.65 7.49
C LEU A 50 1.78 -3.05 7.66
N GLU A 51 0.74 -3.16 8.49
CA GLU A 51 -0.12 -4.34 8.53
C GLU A 51 -1.05 -4.38 7.32
N GLN A 52 -1.63 -5.54 7.04
CA GLN A 52 -2.47 -5.75 5.86
C GLN A 52 -3.59 -4.69 5.75
N GLU A 53 -4.33 -4.46 6.84
CA GLU A 53 -5.43 -3.49 6.89
C GLU A 53 -4.95 -2.07 6.58
N ALA A 54 -3.77 -1.68 7.08
CA ALA A 54 -3.21 -0.36 6.82
C ALA A 54 -2.90 -0.16 5.33
N VAL A 55 -2.37 -1.18 4.66
CA VAL A 55 -2.12 -1.13 3.21
C VAL A 55 -3.40 -1.13 2.40
N GLU A 56 -4.40 -1.91 2.79
CA GLU A 56 -5.72 -1.89 2.14
C GLU A 56 -6.35 -0.51 2.22
N ASN A 57 -6.32 0.12 3.40
CA ASN A 57 -6.80 1.49 3.61
C ASN A 57 -6.02 2.51 2.76
N LEU A 58 -4.71 2.35 2.64
CA LEU A 58 -3.86 3.23 1.83
C LEU A 58 -4.20 3.08 0.33
N ALA A 59 -4.39 1.84 -0.14
CA ALA A 59 -4.82 1.56 -1.50
C ALA A 59 -6.21 2.12 -1.80
N LEU A 60 -7.17 1.96 -0.89
CA LEU A 60 -8.51 2.53 -1.04
C LEU A 60 -8.49 4.05 -1.16
N ARG A 61 -7.70 4.76 -0.33
CA ARG A 61 -7.56 6.22 -0.42
C ARG A 61 -6.96 6.66 -1.75
N TYR A 62 -5.91 5.97 -2.21
CA TYR A 62 -5.30 6.24 -3.52
C TYR A 62 -6.31 6.05 -4.65
N LEU A 63 -7.03 4.93 -4.65
CA LEU A 63 -8.01 4.58 -5.68
C LEU A 63 -9.22 5.51 -5.66
N LEU A 64 -9.75 5.86 -4.49
CA LEU A 64 -10.85 6.82 -4.37
C LEU A 64 -10.47 8.18 -4.98
N THR A 65 -9.23 8.62 -4.78
CA THR A 65 -8.73 9.90 -5.30
C THR A 65 -8.52 9.88 -6.82
N ARG A 66 -8.25 8.70 -7.41
CA ARG A 66 -7.82 8.56 -8.81
C ARG A 66 -8.86 7.96 -9.74
N LEU A 67 -9.61 6.96 -9.28
CA LEU A 67 -10.67 6.28 -10.03
C LEU A 67 -12.01 6.98 -9.86
N GLY A 68 -12.32 7.46 -8.66
CA GLY A 68 -13.61 8.09 -8.33
C GLY A 68 -14.78 7.12 -8.14
N ASP A 69 -14.56 5.82 -8.31
CA ASP A 69 -15.58 4.76 -8.21
C ASP A 69 -15.45 3.92 -6.93
N ALA A 70 -16.54 3.25 -6.57
CA ALA A 70 -16.54 2.25 -5.50
C ALA A 70 -15.75 1.01 -5.93
N VAL A 71 -14.68 0.72 -5.19
CA VAL A 71 -13.81 -0.44 -5.38
C VAL A 71 -13.61 -1.19 -4.08
N THR A 72 -13.34 -2.49 -4.19
CA THR A 72 -12.89 -3.32 -3.08
C THR A 72 -11.44 -3.70 -3.33
N VAL A 73 -10.66 -3.85 -2.26
CA VAL A 73 -9.26 -4.29 -2.35
C VAL A 73 -9.00 -5.49 -1.47
N LYS A 74 -7.98 -6.27 -1.82
CA LYS A 74 -7.46 -7.34 -0.96
C LYS A 74 -5.95 -7.33 -1.03
N ALA A 75 -5.30 -7.12 0.11
CA ALA A 75 -3.85 -7.13 0.20
C ALA A 75 -3.35 -8.52 0.59
N LYS A 76 -2.19 -8.87 0.05
CA LYS A 76 -1.42 -10.04 0.45
C LYS A 76 0.06 -9.67 0.45
N LYS A 77 0.79 -10.08 1.49
CA LYS A 77 2.24 -9.95 1.51
C LYS A 77 2.86 -11.03 0.63
N VAL A 78 3.71 -10.62 -0.30
CA VAL A 78 4.50 -11.50 -1.17
C VAL A 78 5.94 -11.00 -1.07
N ASP A 79 6.81 -11.84 -0.52
CA ASP A 79 8.16 -11.45 -0.11
C ASP A 79 8.12 -10.21 0.83
N ASP A 80 8.83 -9.14 0.48
CA ASP A 80 8.86 -7.88 1.24
C ASP A 80 7.86 -6.82 0.75
N ASN A 81 7.02 -7.17 -0.23
CA ASN A 81 6.06 -6.25 -0.83
C ASN A 81 4.61 -6.64 -0.52
N TRP A 82 3.75 -5.64 -0.54
CA TRP A 82 2.32 -5.81 -0.47
C TRP A 82 1.72 -5.77 -1.86
N HIS A 83 1.07 -6.86 -2.22
CA HIS A 83 0.33 -7.00 -3.47
C HIS A 83 -1.15 -6.80 -3.17
N VAL A 84 -1.74 -5.75 -3.75
CA VAL A 84 -3.12 -5.37 -3.52
C VAL A 84 -3.91 -5.60 -4.81
N SER A 85 -4.77 -6.61 -4.81
CA SER A 85 -5.73 -6.84 -5.89
C SER A 85 -6.88 -5.84 -5.78
N VAL A 86 -7.25 -5.21 -6.90
CA VAL A 86 -8.31 -4.21 -6.98
C VAL A 86 -9.48 -4.78 -7.75
N TYR A 87 -10.68 -4.68 -7.18
CA TYR A 87 -11.92 -5.21 -7.74
C TYR A 87 -12.91 -4.06 -7.93
N GLY A 88 -13.54 -4.00 -9.11
CA GLY A 88 -14.73 -3.16 -9.30
C GLY A 88 -15.89 -3.64 -8.43
N SER A 89 -16.84 -2.74 -8.15
CA SER A 89 -18.06 -3.07 -7.41
C SER A 89 -18.78 -4.27 -8.04
N GLY A 90 -19.00 -5.34 -7.25
CA GLY A 90 -19.66 -6.56 -7.70
C GLY A 90 -18.81 -7.49 -8.58
N SER A 91 -17.56 -7.14 -8.88
CA SER A 91 -16.66 -8.00 -9.66
C SER A 91 -15.98 -9.05 -8.78
N VAL A 92 -15.93 -10.29 -9.28
CA VAL A 92 -15.13 -11.38 -8.68
C VAL A 92 -13.70 -11.37 -9.23
N GLU A 93 -13.51 -10.85 -10.44
CA GLU A 93 -12.20 -10.74 -11.07
C GLU A 93 -11.53 -9.39 -10.76
N PRO A 94 -10.20 -9.39 -10.53
CA PRO A 94 -9.49 -8.16 -10.25
C PRO A 94 -9.34 -7.33 -11.53
N SER A 95 -9.81 -6.08 -11.47
CA SER A 95 -9.62 -5.09 -12.54
C SER A 95 -8.16 -4.62 -12.63
N GLY A 96 -7.36 -4.82 -11.58
CA GLY A 96 -5.92 -4.57 -11.60
C GLY A 96 -5.23 -4.91 -10.29
N LYS A 97 -3.96 -4.51 -10.18
CA LYS A 97 -3.18 -4.65 -8.95
C LYS A 97 -2.38 -3.38 -8.64
N LEU A 98 -2.20 -3.10 -7.36
CA LEU A 98 -1.21 -2.14 -6.86
C LEU A 98 -0.15 -2.88 -6.07
N VAL A 99 1.09 -2.43 -6.16
CA VAL A 99 2.21 -2.99 -5.39
C VAL A 99 2.76 -1.91 -4.49
N TYR A 100 2.84 -2.19 -3.19
CA TYR A 100 3.43 -1.31 -2.19
C TYR A 100 4.66 -1.96 -1.56
N SER A 101 5.62 -1.15 -1.14
CA SER A 101 6.69 -1.61 -0.24
C SER A 101 6.12 -2.04 1.11
N SER A 102 6.90 -2.75 1.92
CA SER A 102 6.59 -3.05 3.32
C SER A 102 6.26 -1.81 4.17
N THR A 103 6.73 -0.64 3.75
CA THR A 103 6.51 0.66 4.40
C THR A 103 5.37 1.48 3.79
N GLY A 104 4.69 0.98 2.75
CA GLY A 104 3.53 1.64 2.15
C GLY A 104 3.81 2.59 0.99
N ILE A 105 5.03 2.57 0.43
CA ILE A 105 5.36 3.35 -0.77
C ILE A 105 4.82 2.63 -2.01
N LEU A 106 4.04 3.32 -2.85
CA LEU A 106 3.53 2.75 -4.11
C LEU A 106 4.67 2.52 -5.11
N ILE A 107 4.81 1.29 -5.59
CA ILE A 107 5.76 0.90 -6.63
C ILE A 107 5.03 0.94 -7.98
N SER A 108 5.03 2.10 -8.62
CA SER A 108 4.23 2.36 -9.82
C SER A 108 4.56 1.43 -11.00
N ASP A 109 5.84 1.13 -11.24
CA ASP A 109 6.28 0.30 -12.38
C ASP A 109 5.81 -1.17 -12.28
N HIS A 110 5.44 -1.61 -11.08
CA HIS A 110 4.91 -2.96 -10.83
C HIS A 110 3.39 -2.98 -10.65
N SER A 111 2.75 -1.79 -10.69
CA SER A 111 1.32 -1.60 -10.51
C SER A 111 0.61 -1.43 -11.85
N THR A 112 -0.65 -1.83 -11.93
CA THR A 112 -1.51 -1.52 -13.08
C THR A 112 -1.81 -0.02 -13.08
N SER A 113 -1.80 0.61 -14.25
CA SER A 113 -2.15 2.03 -14.35
C SER A 113 -3.63 2.27 -14.04
N VAL A 114 -3.96 3.43 -13.47
CA VAL A 114 -5.35 3.81 -13.16
C VAL A 114 -6.22 3.75 -14.42
N LYS A 115 -5.70 4.22 -15.55
CA LYS A 115 -6.40 4.23 -16.83
C LYS A 115 -6.76 2.81 -17.30
N GLU A 116 -5.84 1.86 -17.17
CA GLU A 116 -6.12 0.45 -17.49
C GLU A 116 -7.16 -0.16 -16.56
N MET A 117 -7.11 0.16 -15.26
CA MET A 117 -8.12 -0.30 -14.31
C MET A 117 -9.52 0.21 -14.67
N GLN A 118 -9.65 1.48 -15.06
CA GLN A 118 -10.93 2.05 -15.53
C GLN A 118 -11.45 1.34 -16.76
N GLN A 119 -10.58 1.11 -17.75
CA GLN A 119 -10.95 0.40 -18.98
C GLN A 119 -11.47 -1.00 -18.69
N ARG A 120 -10.82 -1.74 -17.79
CA ARG A 120 -11.24 -3.09 -17.42
C ARG A 120 -12.51 -3.11 -16.57
N ALA A 121 -12.71 -2.12 -15.71
CA ALA A 121 -13.92 -2.00 -14.90
C ALA A 121 -15.17 -1.69 -15.75
N MET A 122 -15.00 -1.05 -16.92
CA MET A 122 -16.08 -0.74 -17.86
C MET A 122 -16.40 -1.87 -18.83
N MET A 123 -15.57 -2.92 -18.91
CA MET A 123 -15.86 -4.06 -19.78
C MET A 123 -16.86 -4.97 -19.06
N PRO A 124 -18.03 -5.27 -19.66
CA PRO A 124 -18.93 -6.27 -19.10
C PRO A 124 -18.17 -7.59 -19.03
N ALA A 125 -18.31 -8.31 -17.91
CA ALA A 125 -17.80 -9.67 -17.82
C ALA A 125 -18.36 -10.46 -19.00
N THR A 126 -17.51 -10.83 -19.96
CA THR A 126 -17.87 -11.76 -21.03
C THR A 126 -18.04 -13.12 -20.37
N GLY A 127 -19.20 -13.33 -19.76
CA GLY A 127 -19.69 -14.66 -19.44
C GLY A 127 -19.85 -15.40 -20.76
N ASN A 128 -19.12 -16.50 -20.91
CA ASN A 128 -19.42 -17.49 -21.92
C ASN A 128 -20.86 -17.94 -21.72
N ILE A 129 -21.75 -17.42 -22.56
CA ILE A 129 -23.04 -18.04 -22.86
C ILE A 129 -22.69 -19.20 -23.79
N ASP A 130 -22.31 -20.34 -23.20
CA ASP A 130 -22.36 -21.60 -23.94
C ASP A 130 -23.83 -21.91 -24.19
N GLU A 131 -24.22 -21.76 -25.46
CA GLU A 131 -25.42 -22.32 -26.05
C GLU A 131 -25.50 -23.81 -25.73
N ALA A 132 -26.37 -24.17 -24.78
CA ALA A 132 -27.00 -25.48 -24.80
C ALA A 132 -28.37 -25.34 -25.49
N VAL A 133 -28.32 -25.16 -26.82
CA VAL A 133 -29.43 -25.54 -27.69
C VAL A 133 -29.48 -27.06 -27.68
N GLY A 134 -30.56 -27.60 -27.14
CA GLY A 134 -30.83 -29.03 -27.08
C GLY A 134 -32.30 -29.29 -26.88
N ASP A 135 -33.09 -28.98 -27.91
CA ASP A 135 -34.41 -29.58 -28.13
C ASP A 135 -34.33 -31.09 -27.88
N THR A 136 -35.22 -31.64 -27.04
CA THR A 136 -35.89 -32.89 -27.39
C THR A 136 -37.28 -32.93 -26.75
N LEU A 137 -38.23 -33.27 -27.62
CA LEU A 137 -39.67 -33.50 -27.49
C LEU A 137 -40.12 -34.26 -26.24
#